data_AF-A0A1F7LP36-F1
#
_entry.id   AF-A0A1F7LP36-F1
#
_cell.length_a   1.000
_cell.length_b   1.000
_cell.length_c   1.000
_cell.angle_alpha   90.00
_cell.angle_beta   90.00
_cell.angle_gamma   90.00
#
_symmetry.space_group_name_H-M   'P 1'
#
loop_
_entity.id
_entity.type
_entity.pdbx_description
1 polymer ?
#
loop_
_entity_poly.entity_id
_entity_poly.type
_entity_poly.pdbx_seq_one_letter_code
_entity_poly.pdbx_strand_id
1 'polypeptide(L)'
;MSEATADLRRHPRSKVSWPVTVETGGQSFERHTVNLSPIGAKVHLEARLPVGTPATLRFRPPHGRPLEVDAIVWRSDSDGPAFFFVGVGGENMTLPR
;
A
#
# COMPACT_ATOMS: atom_id res chain seq x y z
N MET A 1 -22.16 25.74 4.25
CA MET A 1 -22.01 24.87 5.44
C MET A 1 -21.35 23.60 4.93
N SER A 2 -20.05 23.42 5.19
CA SER A 2 -19.30 22.29 4.64
C SER A 2 -19.50 21.08 5.54
N GLU A 3 -20.14 20.03 5.02
CA GLU A 3 -20.21 18.73 5.69
C GLU A 3 -18.78 18.21 5.90
N ALA A 4 -18.34 18.24 7.16
CA ALA A 4 -17.16 17.48 7.57
C ALA A 4 -17.53 16.01 7.48
N THR A 5 -17.10 15.34 6.40
CA THR A 5 -17.15 13.89 6.30
C THR A 5 -16.39 13.33 7.50
N ALA A 6 -17.12 12.68 8.41
CA ALA A 6 -16.54 12.11 9.62
C ALA A 6 -15.36 11.21 9.24
N ASP A 7 -14.21 11.44 9.87
CA ASP A 7 -13.02 10.62 9.69
C ASP A 7 -13.28 9.24 10.34
N LEU A 8 -13.86 8.32 9.57
CA LEU A 8 -14.18 6.94 10.00
C LEU A 8 -12.94 6.04 10.15
N ARG A 9 -11.74 6.62 10.28
CA ARG A 9 -10.49 5.87 10.19
C ARG A 9 -10.16 5.29 11.56
N ARG A 10 -10.02 3.96 11.61
CA ARG A 10 -9.73 3.21 12.84
C ARG A 10 -8.27 3.30 13.30
N HIS A 11 -7.34 3.73 12.44
CA HIS A 11 -5.91 3.78 12.76
C HIS A 11 -5.25 5.09 12.30
N PRO A 12 -4.37 5.69 13.13
CA PRO A 12 -3.54 6.81 12.72
C PRO A 12 -2.64 6.44 11.53
N ARG A 13 -2.46 7.38 10.59
CA ARG A 13 -1.53 7.25 9.47
C ARG A 13 -0.32 8.11 9.73
N SER A 14 0.84 7.48 9.89
CA SER A 14 2.10 8.20 9.93
C SER A 14 2.41 8.70 8.52
N LYS A 15 2.56 10.02 8.35
CA LYS A 15 3.03 10.63 7.10
C LYS A 15 4.54 10.37 6.97
N VAL A 16 4.88 9.17 6.53
CA VAL A 16 6.27 8.73 6.31
C VAL A 16 6.49 8.44 4.84
N SER A 17 7.63 8.88 4.33
CA SER A 17 8.08 8.65 2.96
C SER A 17 9.18 7.60 2.94
N TRP A 18 8.79 6.34 3.10
CA TRP A 18 9.70 5.21 2.99
C TRP A 18 9.78 4.72 1.54
N PRO A 19 11.00 4.45 1.02
CA PRO A 19 11.16 3.70 -0.21
C PRO A 19 10.40 2.38 -0.16
N VAL A 20 9.67 2.09 -1.23
CA VAL A 20 8.86 0.87 -1.37
C VAL A 20 8.99 0.36 -2.79
N THR A 21 9.25 -0.94 -2.92
CA THR A 21 9.09 -1.64 -4.20
C THR A 21 7.70 -2.27 -4.23
N VAL A 22 6.93 -1.97 -5.27
CA VAL A 22 5.58 -2.50 -5.50
C VAL A 22 5.66 -3.52 -6.62
N GLU A 23 5.40 -4.78 -6.32
CA GLU A 23 5.34 -5.87 -7.29
C GLU A 23 3.88 -6.26 -7.52
N THR A 24 3.39 -6.15 -8.75
CA THR A 24 1.96 -6.36 -9.08
C THR A 24 1.81 -6.69 -10.56
N GLY A 25 0.97 -7.67 -10.91
CA GLY A 25 0.65 -7.98 -12.31
C GLY A 25 1.88 -8.27 -13.19
N GLY A 26 2.95 -8.81 -12.62
CA GLY A 26 4.23 -9.06 -13.31
C GLY A 26 5.11 -7.82 -13.52
N GLN A 27 4.72 -6.66 -12.98
CA GLN A 27 5.50 -5.43 -13.03
C GLN A 27 6.06 -5.08 -11.64
N SER A 28 7.21 -4.40 -11.62
CA SER A 28 7.84 -3.91 -10.40
C SER A 28 8.08 -2.41 -10.49
N PHE A 29 7.70 -1.68 -9.44
CA PHE A 29 7.82 -0.22 -9.37
C PHE A 29 8.56 0.21 -8.11
N GLU A 30 9.65 0.95 -8.25
CA GLU A 30 10.31 1.60 -7.12
C GLU A 30 9.69 2.97 -6.84
N ARG A 31 9.06 3.13 -5.68
CA ARG A 31 8.31 4.33 -5.30
C ARG A 31 8.52 4.70 -3.83
N HIS A 32 7.77 5.69 -3.37
CA HIS A 32 7.74 6.11 -1.98
C HIS A 32 6.31 6.04 -1.44
N THR A 33 6.21 5.70 -0.16
CA THR A 33 4.94 5.80 0.59
C THR A 33 4.57 7.27 0.79
N VAL A 34 3.26 7.56 0.75
CA VAL A 34 2.68 8.85 1.15
C VAL A 34 2.36 8.82 2.64
N ASN A 35 1.84 7.68 3.07
CA ASN A 35 1.58 7.37 4.46
C ASN A 35 1.58 5.86 4.67
N LEU A 36 1.84 5.48 5.91
CA LEU A 36 1.88 4.11 6.36
C LEU A 36 1.06 3.98 7.65
N SER A 37 0.40 2.84 7.79
CA SER A 37 -0.31 2.42 8.99
C SER A 37 -0.10 0.92 9.19
N PRO A 38 -0.40 0.37 10.38
CA PRO A 38 -0.29 -1.07 10.62
C PRO A 38 -1.12 -1.95 9.69
N ILE A 39 -2.16 -1.39 9.05
CA ILE A 39 -3.11 -2.14 8.20
C ILE A 39 -2.99 -1.81 6.71
N GLY A 40 -2.12 -0.88 6.32
CA GLY A 40 -2.06 -0.45 4.93
C GLY A 40 -1.11 0.71 4.66
N ALA A 41 -0.85 0.92 3.37
CA ALA A 41 0.03 1.97 2.86
C ALA A 41 -0.61 2.71 1.69
N LYS A 42 -0.36 4.01 1.59
CA LYS A 42 -0.61 4.78 0.37
C LYS A 42 0.72 4.95 -0.35
N VAL A 43 0.76 4.72 -1.66
CA VAL A 43 1.98 4.84 -2.47
C VAL A 43 1.74 5.80 -3.61
N HIS A 44 2.70 6.69 -3.88
CA HIS A 44 2.67 7.50 -5.09
C HIS A 44 3.02 6.63 -6.31
N LEU A 45 2.06 6.44 -7.20
CA LEU A 45 2.23 5.70 -8.44
C LEU A 45 1.28 6.27 -9.50
N GLU A 46 1.81 6.68 -10.65
CA GLU A 46 1.03 7.26 -11.74
C GLU A 46 0.16 6.20 -12.45
N ALA A 47 0.52 4.92 -12.32
CA ALA A 47 -0.26 3.82 -12.88
C ALA A 47 -1.55 3.61 -12.07
N ARG A 48 -2.69 3.56 -12.78
CA ARG A 48 -3.96 3.15 -12.20
C ARG A 48 -4.01 1.63 -12.11
N LEU A 49 -3.79 1.11 -10.92
CA LEU A 49 -4.00 -0.31 -10.63
C LEU A 49 -5.49 -0.58 -10.37
N PRO A 50 -6.08 -1.64 -10.92
CA PRO A 50 -7.44 -2.06 -10.60
C PRO A 50 -7.60 -2.41 -9.12
N VAL A 51 -8.75 -2.09 -8.53
CA VAL A 51 -9.09 -2.51 -7.16
C VAL A 51 -9.18 -4.03 -7.09
N GLY A 52 -8.67 -4.62 -6.01
CA GLY A 52 -8.58 -6.06 -5.80
C GLY A 52 -7.31 -6.70 -6.38
N THR A 53 -6.50 -5.95 -7.14
CA THR A 53 -5.23 -6.47 -7.66
C THR A 53 -4.29 -6.83 -6.50
N PRO A 54 -3.75 -8.07 -6.46
CA PRO A 54 -2.75 -8.45 -5.47
C PRO A 54 -1.41 -7.77 -5.76
N ALA A 55 -0.70 -7.39 -4.71
CA ALA A 55 0.60 -6.78 -4.78
C ALA A 55 1.49 -7.20 -3.61
N THR A 56 2.78 -7.35 -3.85
CA THR A 56 3.78 -7.50 -2.79
C THR A 56 4.50 -6.16 -2.62
N LEU A 57 4.56 -5.67 -1.37
CA LEU A 57 5.17 -4.40 -1.00
C LEU A 57 6.43 -4.64 -0.20
N ARG A 58 7.57 -4.16 -0.69
CA ARG A 58 8.88 -4.29 -0.04
C ARG A 58 9.33 -2.92 0.44
N PHE A 59 9.08 -2.64 1.71
CA PHE A 59 9.44 -1.39 2.36
C PHE A 59 10.89 -1.41 2.81
N ARG A 60 11.60 -0.31 2.58
CA ARG A 60 12.96 -0.07 3.07
C ARG A 60 12.94 1.14 4.01
N PRO A 61 12.66 0.95 5.31
CA PRO A 61 12.67 2.05 6.26
C PRO A 61 14.10 2.62 6.39
N PRO A 62 14.27 3.93 6.66
CA PRO A 62 15.59 4.55 6.82
C PRO A 62 16.36 3.99 8.02
N HIS A 63 15.64 3.50 9.03
CA HIS A 63 16.18 2.80 10.17
C HIS A 63 15.38 1.52 10.40
N GLY A 64 16.07 0.38 10.50
CA GLY A 64 15.46 -0.92 10.74
C GLY A 64 15.68 -1.90 9.59
N ARG A 65 14.94 -3.01 9.64
CA ARG A 65 15.03 -4.08 8.63
C ARG A 65 14.01 -3.84 7.52
N PRO A 66 14.33 -4.22 6.27
CA PRO A 66 13.34 -4.28 5.20
C PRO A 66 12.13 -5.13 5.61
N LEU A 67 10.94 -4.71 5.19
CA LEU A 67 9.69 -5.39 5.47
C LEU A 67 9.01 -5.75 4.15
N GLU A 68 8.59 -7.00 4.03
CA GLU A 68 7.82 -7.50 2.89
C GLU A 68 6.41 -7.87 3.34
N VAL A 69 5.42 -7.31 2.65
CA VAL A 69 4.01 -7.40 3.01
C VAL A 69 3.20 -7.69 1.77
N ASP A 70 2.35 -8.71 1.84
CA ASP A 70 1.34 -8.94 0.82
C ASP A 70 0.16 -8.01 1.04
N ALA A 71 -0.33 -7.45 -0.05
CA ALA A 71 -1.35 -6.44 -0.05
C ALA A 71 -2.32 -6.62 -1.22
N ILE A 72 -3.47 -5.96 -1.11
CA ILE A 72 -4.41 -5.78 -2.21
C ILE A 72 -4.62 -4.29 -2.45
N VAL A 73 -4.82 -3.91 -3.72
CA VAL A 73 -5.25 -2.55 -4.05
C VAL A 73 -6.66 -2.36 -3.50
N TRP A 74 -6.80 -1.59 -2.44
CA TRP A 74 -8.09 -1.28 -1.83
C TRP A 74 -8.77 -0.10 -2.51
N ARG A 75 -7.97 0.89 -2.96
CA ARG A 75 -8.44 2.05 -3.71
C ARG A 75 -7.45 2.46 -4.78
N SER A 76 -7.97 3.02 -5.86
CA SER A 76 -7.18 3.62 -6.95
C SER A 76 -7.58 5.09 -7.05
N ASP A 77 -6.77 5.97 -6.48
CA ASP A 77 -7.02 7.41 -6.49
C ASP A 77 -6.13 8.09 -7.56
N SER A 78 -6.37 9.38 -7.84
CA SER A 78 -5.59 10.14 -8.84
C SER A 78 -4.11 10.31 -8.49
N ASP A 79 -3.76 10.26 -7.21
CA ASP A 79 -2.39 10.41 -6.69
C ASP A 79 -1.71 9.06 -6.38
N GLY A 80 -2.39 7.95 -6.71
CA GLY A 80 -1.88 6.58 -6.61
C GLY A 80 -2.80 5.61 -5.87
N PRO A 81 -2.41 4.33 -5.77
CA PRO A 81 -3.17 3.32 -5.08
C PRO A 81 -3.00 3.38 -3.56
N ALA A 82 -4.08 3.04 -2.84
CA ALA A 82 -4.01 2.68 -1.43
C ALA A 82 -4.10 1.16 -1.28
N PHE A 83 -3.15 0.60 -0.56
CA PHE A 83 -3.01 -0.83 -0.32
C PHE A 83 -3.51 -1.19 1.07
N PHE A 84 -4.25 -2.29 1.15
CA PHE A 84 -4.61 -2.94 2.41
C PHE A 84 -3.72 -4.17 2.60
N PHE A 85 -3.14 -4.32 3.78
CA PHE A 85 -2.26 -5.44 4.09
C PHE A 85 -3.07 -6.69 4.40
N VAL A 86 -2.67 -7.80 3.79
CA VAL A 86 -3.36 -9.09 3.92
C VAL A 86 -2.47 -10.17 4.53
N GLY A 87 -1.15 -10.00 4.48
CA GLY A 87 -0.19 -10.90 5.10
C GLY A 87 1.20 -10.29 5.22
N VAL A 88 2.02 -10.85 6.11
CA VAL A 88 3.45 -10.51 6.26
C VAL A 88 4.28 -11.74 5.96
N GLY A 89 5.23 -11.63 5.02
CA GLY A 89 6.16 -12.70 4.65
C GLY A 89 5.89 -13.33 3.28
N GLY A 90 6.96 -13.50 2.50
CA GLY A 90 7.01 -14.00 1.13
C GLY A 90 6.60 -15.46 0.92
N GLU A 91 5.44 -15.87 1.43
CA GLU A 91 4.70 -17.00 0.87
C GLU A 91 3.61 -16.46 -0.06
N ASN A 92 3.97 -16.48 -1.34
CA ASN A 92 3.14 -16.21 -2.51
C ASN A 92 1.64 -16.49 -2.26
N MET A 93 0.89 -15.46 -1.84
CA MET A 93 -0.50 -15.62 -1.45
C MET A 93 -1.36 -15.84 -2.70
N THR A 94 -1.63 -17.11 -3.02
CA THR A 94 -2.54 -17.48 -4.11
C THR A 94 -3.98 -17.22 -3.65
N LEU A 95 -4.56 -16.10 -4.08
CA LEU A 95 -5.97 -15.80 -3.84
C LEU A 95 -6.85 -16.72 -4.69
N PRO A 96 -7.92 -17.32 -4.14
CA PRO A 96 -8.89 -18.08 -4.92
C PRO A 96 -9.61 -17.16 -5.92
N ARG A 97 -9.78 -17.66 -7.15
CA ARG A 97 -10.44 -16.99 -8.28
C ARG A 97 -11.94 -16.82 -8.10
#